data_AF-A0A1X7TGT6-F1
#
_entry.id   AF-A0A1X7TGT6-F1
#
_cell.length_a   1.000
_cell.length_b   1.000
_cell.length_c   1.000
_cell.angle_alpha   90.00
_cell.angle_beta   90.00
_cell.angle_gamma   90.00
#
_symmetry.space_group_name_H-M   'P 1'
#
loop_
_entity.id
_entity.type
_entity.pdbx_description
1 polymer ?
#
loop_
_entity_poly.entity_id
_entity_poly.type
_entity_poly.pdbx_seq_one_letter_code
_entity_poly.pdbx_strand_id
1 'polypeptide(L)'
;MMQGLLASVIDLDYTFINGSSVLLTWTAPYTLDNVPITGYYIVVNGLLNITTTTNNITLSATNPDPCILNNVSVFPINDPGV
;
A
#
# COMPACT_ATOMS: atom_id res chain seq x y z
N MET A 1 17.41 8.64 7.88
CA MET A 1 17.89 9.00 6.53
C MET A 1 16.74 8.74 5.58
N MET A 2 16.19 9.76 4.95
CA MET A 2 15.11 9.60 3.98
C MET A 2 15.77 9.08 2.70
N GLN A 3 15.56 7.80 2.45
CA GLN A 3 16.09 7.07 1.31
C GLN A 3 15.63 7.71 -0.01
N GLY A 4 16.35 7.51 -1.11
CA GLY A 4 16.13 8.16 -2.41
C GLY A 4 14.66 8.27 -2.82
N LEU A 5 14.31 9.30 -3.58
CA LEU A 5 12.93 9.64 -3.93
C LEU A 5 12.20 8.43 -4.54
N LEU A 6 11.37 7.76 -3.74
CA LEU A 6 10.50 6.70 -4.23
C LEU A 6 9.23 7.35 -4.76
N ALA A 7 8.87 7.02 -6.01
CA ALA A 7 7.59 7.43 -6.57
C ALA A 7 6.42 6.72 -5.85
N SER A 8 5.22 7.28 -5.93
CA SER A 8 4.00 6.61 -5.47
C SER A 8 3.75 5.33 -6.25
N VAL A 9 3.08 4.35 -5.64
CA VAL A 9 2.64 3.15 -6.35
C VAL A 9 1.72 3.51 -7.51
N ILE A 10 1.69 2.66 -8.54
CA ILE A 10 0.83 2.84 -9.71
C ILE A 10 -0.31 1.80 -9.70
N ASP A 11 -1.42 2.13 -10.35
CA ASP A 11 -2.59 1.24 -10.49
C ASP A 11 -3.10 0.67 -9.16
N LEU A 12 -3.21 1.52 -8.13
CA LEU A 12 -3.85 1.12 -6.87
C LEU A 12 -5.33 0.83 -7.12
N ASP A 13 -5.72 -0.42 -6.90
CA ASP A 13 -7.07 -0.93 -7.15
C ASP A 13 -7.68 -1.62 -5.91
N TYR A 14 -9.01 -1.67 -5.88
CA TYR A 14 -9.83 -2.11 -4.76
C TYR A 14 -10.82 -3.17 -5.20
N THR A 15 -10.64 -4.39 -4.72
CA THR A 15 -11.61 -5.48 -4.94
C THR A 15 -12.37 -5.76 -3.65
N PHE A 16 -13.67 -5.46 -3.64
CA PHE A 16 -14.55 -5.74 -2.50
C PHE A 16 -14.93 -7.23 -2.48
N ILE A 17 -14.67 -7.89 -1.35
CA ILE A 17 -14.88 -9.32 -1.15
C ILE A 17 -16.00 -9.51 -0.12
N ASN A 18 -17.11 -10.11 -0.57
CA ASN A 18 -18.21 -10.59 0.28
C ASN A 18 -18.73 -9.55 1.30
N GLY A 19 -18.64 -8.26 0.99
CA GLY A 19 -19.10 -7.15 1.85
C GLY A 19 -18.43 -7.06 3.22
N SER A 20 -17.28 -7.72 3.43
CA SER A 20 -16.60 -7.77 4.74
C SER A 20 -15.07 -7.69 4.63
N SER A 21 -14.55 -7.65 3.41
CA SER A 21 -13.13 -7.46 3.16
C SER A 21 -12.91 -6.67 1.89
N VAL A 22 -11.74 -6.06 1.79
CA VAL A 22 -11.26 -5.41 0.57
C VAL A 22 -9.85 -5.93 0.30
N LEU A 23 -9.63 -6.38 -0.93
CA LEU A 23 -8.29 -6.67 -1.44
C LEU A 23 -7.77 -5.41 -2.12
N LEU A 24 -6.66 -4.91 -1.62
CA LEU A 24 -5.88 -3.85 -2.25
C LEU A 24 -4.80 -4.49 -3.10
N THR A 25 -4.65 -4.02 -4.33
CA THR A 25 -3.56 -4.40 -5.24
C THR A 25 -2.93 -3.16 -5.82
N TRP A 26 -1.61 -3.20 -6.04
CA TRP A 26 -0.90 -2.10 -6.69
C TRP A 26 0.33 -2.63 -7.43
N THR A 27 0.78 -1.85 -8.40
CA THR A 27 2.02 -2.13 -9.13
C THR A 27 3.17 -1.35 -8.51
N ALA A 28 4.31 -2.03 -8.37
CA ALA A 28 5.55 -1.44 -7.87
C ALA A 28 5.98 -0.27 -8.78
N PRO A 29 6.29 0.91 -8.21
CA PRO A 29 6.81 2.00 -9.02
C PRO A 29 8.24 1.74 -9.48
N TYR A 30 8.67 2.51 -10.49
CA TYR A 30 10.09 2.58 -10.85
C TYR A 30 10.90 3.19 -9.70
N THR A 31 12.06 2.63 -9.43
CA THR A 31 13.03 3.20 -8.47
C THR A 31 14.21 3.81 -9.21
N LEU A 32 14.54 5.05 -8.83
CA LEU A 32 15.78 5.66 -9.28
C LEU A 32 16.97 4.93 -8.66
N ASP A 33 18.08 4.84 -9.39
CA ASP A 33 19.32 4.19 -8.95
C ASP A 33 19.20 2.70 -8.63
N ASN A 34 18.16 2.03 -9.14
CA ASN A 34 17.93 0.60 -8.97
C ASN A 34 17.86 0.15 -7.50
N VAL A 35 17.53 1.06 -6.57
CA VAL A 35 17.34 0.71 -5.16
C VAL A 35 16.10 -0.18 -5.05
N PRO A 36 16.20 -1.41 -4.53
CA PRO A 36 15.07 -2.32 -4.50
C PRO A 36 14.03 -1.87 -3.47
N ILE A 37 12.75 -2.01 -3.84
CA ILE A 37 11.64 -1.89 -2.90
C ILE A 37 11.63 -3.16 -2.04
N THR A 38 11.72 -3.00 -0.72
CA THR A 38 11.72 -4.10 0.24
C THR A 38 10.34 -4.32 0.87
N GLY A 39 9.43 -3.38 0.69
CA GLY A 39 8.03 -3.53 1.04
C GLY A 39 7.22 -2.27 0.79
N TYR A 40 6.07 -2.18 1.45
CA TYR A 40 5.13 -1.08 1.36
C TYR A 40 4.59 -0.72 2.74
N TYR A 41 4.42 0.58 2.96
CA TYR A 41 3.72 1.16 4.10
C TYR A 41 2.37 1.70 3.64
N ILE A 42 1.30 1.25 4.28
CA ILE A 42 -0.08 1.56 3.91
C ILE A 42 -0.72 2.37 5.04
N VAL A 43 -1.32 3.50 4.68
CA VAL A 43 -2.12 4.34 5.58
C VAL A 43 -3.57 4.28 5.13
N VAL A 44 -4.45 3.77 5.99
CA VAL A 44 -5.89 3.68 5.74
C VAL A 44 -6.63 4.68 6.62
N ASN A 45 -7.36 5.59 5.98
CA ASN A 45 -8.14 6.66 6.59
C ASN A 45 -7.34 7.54 7.57
N GLY A 46 -6.01 7.59 7.42
CA GLY A 46 -5.11 8.31 8.32
C GLY A 46 -4.97 7.71 9.74
N LEU A 47 -5.53 6.53 9.98
CA LEU A 47 -5.63 5.92 11.32
C LEU A 47 -4.88 4.59 11.41
N LEU A 48 -5.06 3.72 10.43
CA LEU A 48 -4.48 2.39 10.43
C LEU A 48 -3.23 2.37 9.56
N ASN A 49 -2.13 1.91 10.15
CA ASN A 49 -0.82 1.84 9.52
C ASN A 49 -0.40 0.37 9.41
N ILE A 50 -0.03 -0.06 8.21
CA ILE A 50 0.28 -1.46 7.93
C ILE A 50 1.55 -1.54 7.09
N THR A 51 2.35 -2.59 7.27
CA THR A 51 3.46 -2.93 6.38
C THR A 51 3.25 -4.28 5.72
N THR A 52 3.66 -4.41 4.47
CA THR A 52 3.71 -5.69 3.76
C THR A 52 4.92 -5.74 2.83
N THR A 53 5.40 -6.93 2.51
CA THR A 53 6.46 -7.15 1.51
C THR A 53 5.89 -7.51 0.13
N THR A 54 4.58 -7.71 0.03
CA THR A 54 3.88 -8.06 -1.21
C THR A 54 3.18 -6.85 -1.82
N ASN A 55 2.80 -6.97 -3.09
CA ASN A 55 2.05 -5.96 -3.85
C ASN A 55 0.54 -5.98 -3.60
N ASN A 56 0.10 -6.59 -2.50
CA ASN A 56 -1.29 -6.71 -2.15
C ASN A 56 -1.49 -6.86 -0.64
N ILE A 57 -2.70 -6.54 -0.19
CA ILE A 57 -3.15 -6.86 1.17
C ILE A 57 -4.67 -6.99 1.21
N THR A 58 -5.17 -7.97 1.96
CA THR A 58 -6.59 -8.07 2.30
C THR A 58 -6.83 -7.39 3.63
N LEU A 59 -7.70 -6.38 3.64
CA LEU A 59 -8.15 -5.71 4.85
C LEU A 59 -9.53 -6.25 5.22
N SER A 60 -9.66 -6.78 6.44
CA SER A 60 -10.95 -7.11 7.02
C SER A 60 -11.64 -5.84 7.51
N ALA A 61 -12.87 -5.61 7.08
CA ALA A 61 -13.68 -4.48 7.55
C ALA A 61 -15.10 -4.98 7.87
N THR A 62 -15.66 -4.54 8.98
CA THR A 62 -17.04 -4.88 9.36
C THR A 62 -18.08 -4.28 8.41
N ASN A 63 -17.69 -3.29 7.58
CA ASN A 63 -18.43 -2.77 6.45
C ASN A 63 -17.45 -2.04 5.49
N PRO A 64 -16.85 -2.71 4.49
CA PRO A 64 -16.02 -2.08 3.47
C PRO A 64 -16.95 -1.35 2.50
N ASP A 65 -17.65 -0.34 3.00
CA ASP A 65 -18.39 0.56 2.13
C ASP A 65 -17.34 1.35 1.33
N PRO A 66 -17.39 1.36 -0.01
CA PRO A 66 -16.52 2.19 -0.83
C PRO A 66 -16.56 3.68 -0.43
N CYS A 67 -17.65 4.13 0.21
CA CYS A 67 -17.80 5.48 0.75
C CYS A 67 -17.14 5.69 2.14
N ILE A 68 -16.63 4.64 2.78
CA ILE A 68 -15.90 4.70 4.06
C ILE A 68 -14.40 4.45 3.85
N LEU A 69 -14.04 3.66 2.85
CA LEU A 69 -12.65 3.45 2.43
C LEU A 69 -12.21 4.49 1.39
N ASN A 70 -12.32 5.77 1.75
CA ASN A 70 -12.07 6.86 0.80
C ASN A 70 -10.59 7.26 0.70
N ASN A 71 -9.76 6.85 1.66
CA ASN A 71 -8.40 7.37 1.75
C ASN A 71 -7.42 6.25 2.10
N VAL A 72 -6.91 5.57 1.07
CA VAL A 72 -5.76 4.68 1.23
C VAL A 72 -4.59 5.30 0.48
N SER A 73 -3.47 5.44 1.20
CA SER A 73 -2.19 5.81 0.61
C SER A 73 -1.21 4.65 0.80
N VAL A 74 -0.53 4.27 -0.28
CA VAL A 74 0.48 3.22 -0.27
C VAL A 74 1.82 3.83 -0.65
N PHE A 75 2.81 3.66 0.22
CA PHE A 75 4.15 4.18 0.06
C PHE A 75 5.13 3.02 -0.07
N PRO A 76 5.90 2.91 -1.15
CA PRO A 76 7.00 1.95 -1.19
C PRO A 76 8.01 2.30 -0.09
N ILE A 77 8.63 1.26 0.47
CA ILE A 77 9.77 1.39 1.37
C ILE A 77 10.94 0.62 0.77
N ASN A 78 12.13 1.20 0.90
CA ASN A 78 13.39 0.53 0.67
C ASN A 78 14.10 0.41 2.02
N ASP A 79 14.77 -0.71 2.24
CA ASP A 79 15.65 -0.83 3.38
C ASP A 79 16.93 -0.02 3.07
N PRO A 80 17.36 0.93 3.93
CA PRO A 80 18.68 1.56 3.83
C PRO A 80 19.86 0.61 3.81
N GLY A 81 19.61 -0.67 4.06
CA GLY A 81 20.65 -1.66 4.22
C GLY A 81 21.02 -1.75 5.70
N VAL A 82 21.07 -3.00 6.16
CA VAL A 82 22.07 -3.43 7.14
C VAL A 82 23.46 -3.24 6.55
#